data_AF-A0A2D5XVP3-F1
#
_entry.id   AF-A0A2D5XVP3-F1
#
_cell.length_a   1.000
_cell.length_b   1.000
_cell.length_c   1.000
_cell.angle_alpha   90.00
_cell.angle_beta   90.00
_cell.angle_gamma   90.00
#
_symmetry.space_group_name_H-M   'P 1'
#
loop_
_entity.id
_entity.type
_entity.pdbx_description
1 polymer ?
#
loop_
_entity_poly.entity_id
_entity_poly.type
_entity_poly.pdbx_seq_one_letter_code
_entity_poly.pdbx_strand_id
1 'polypeptide(L)'
;MQGANRFLTWLIWFVTAMLTLRVAAWFIEQRAHDKEYWLIFAHVIPFLLVIYASAVILLFAKGWLFRKFAKDAAKTPGPRG
;
A
#
# COMPACT_ATOMS: atom_id res chain seq x y z
N MET A 1 2.17 20.79 -2.73
CA MET A 1 1.41 19.63 -2.20
C MET A 1 1.14 18.52 -3.23
N GLN A 2 0.96 18.83 -4.51
CA GLN A 2 0.70 17.82 -5.56
C GLN A 2 1.84 16.80 -5.76
N GLY A 3 3.11 17.26 -5.74
CA GLY A 3 4.29 16.39 -5.88
C GLY A 3 4.41 15.36 -4.75
N ALA A 4 4.23 15.78 -3.50
CA ALA A 4 4.29 14.87 -2.34
C ALA A 4 3.17 13.81 -2.34
N ASN A 5 1.95 14.18 -2.74
CA ASN A 5 0.84 13.21 -2.86
C ASN A 5 1.08 12.20 -3.99
N ARG A 6 1.65 12.64 -5.12
CA ARG A 6 1.99 11.76 -6.25
C ARG A 6 3.14 10.81 -5.87
N PHE A 7 4.18 11.32 -5.22
CA PHE A 7 5.30 10.52 -4.71
C PHE A 7 4.84 9.47 -3.69
N LEU A 8 4.01 9.85 -2.70
CA LEU A 8 3.51 8.91 -1.70
C LEU A 8 2.62 7.83 -2.31
N THR A 9 1.77 8.21 -3.28
CA THR A 9 0.95 7.23 -4.01
C THR A 9 1.83 6.25 -4.79
N TRP A 10 2.86 6.76 -5.48
CA TRP A 10 3.82 5.92 -6.18
C TRP A 10 4.57 4.99 -5.22
N LEU A 11 4.99 5.49 -4.05
CA LEU A 11 5.69 4.71 -3.03
C LEU A 11 4.82 3.57 -2.49
N ILE A 12 3.54 3.83 -2.20
CA ILE A 12 2.59 2.80 -1.78
C ILE A 12 2.52 1.71 -2.84
N TRP A 13 2.30 2.07 -4.10
CA TRP A 13 2.26 1.10 -5.20
C TRP A 13 3.58 0.36 -5.40
N PHE A 14 4.71 1.04 -5.26
CA PHE A 14 6.04 0.44 -5.39
C PHE A 14 6.29 -0.62 -4.32
N VAL A 15 6.02 -0.30 -3.05
CA VAL A 15 6.16 -1.24 -1.93
C VAL A 15 5.18 -2.40 -2.08
N THR A 16 3.92 -2.13 -2.43
CA THR A 16 2.93 -3.19 -2.72
C THR A 16 3.43 -4.12 -3.82
N ALA A 17 3.95 -3.59 -4.93
CA ALA A 17 4.47 -4.40 -6.03
C ALA A 17 5.68 -5.25 -5.61
N MET A 18 6.61 -4.69 -4.83
CA MET A 18 7.76 -5.45 -4.31
C MET A 18 7.31 -6.60 -3.39
N LEU A 19 6.33 -6.36 -2.51
CA LEU A 19 5.79 -7.39 -1.63
C LEU A 19 5.07 -8.49 -2.43
N THR A 20 4.27 -8.11 -3.43
CA THR A 20 3.62 -9.07 -4.34
C THR A 20 4.66 -9.89 -5.10
N LEU A 21 5.74 -9.26 -5.61
CA LEU A 21 6.82 -9.96 -6.29
C LEU A 21 7.54 -10.93 -5.36
N ARG A 22 7.77 -10.55 -4.10
CA ARG A 22 8.36 -11.45 -3.09
C ARG A 22 7.48 -12.67 -2.84
N VAL A 23 6.16 -12.49 -2.72
CA VAL A 23 5.20 -13.60 -2.57
C VAL A 23 5.21 -14.50 -3.82
N ALA A 24 5.26 -13.91 -5.02
CA ALA A 24 5.33 -14.67 -6.27
C ALA A 24 6.63 -15.49 -6.38
N ALA A 25 7.78 -14.91 -6.03
CA ALA A 25 9.06 -15.61 -6.01
C ALA A 25 9.06 -16.76 -5.00
N TRP A 26 8.57 -16.52 -3.78
CA TRP A 26 8.42 -17.55 -2.77
C TRP A 26 7.47 -18.67 -3.23
N PHE A 27 6.37 -18.32 -3.91
CA PHE A 27 5.45 -19.31 -4.46
C PHE A 27 6.11 -20.21 -5.52
N ILE A 28 6.90 -19.63 -6.43
CA ILE A 28 7.63 -20.39 -7.45
C ILE A 28 8.66 -21.32 -6.80
N GLU A 29 9.37 -20.85 -5.78
CA GLU A 29 10.33 -21.62 -5.02
C GLU A 29 9.67 -22.81 -4.31
N GLN A 30 8.52 -22.59 -3.66
CA GLN A 30 7.75 -23.66 -3.02
C GLN A 30 7.16 -24.65 -4.04
N ARG A 31 6.70 -24.16 -5.20
CA ARG A 31 6.19 -25.00 -6.30
C ARG A 31 7.22 -26.00 -6.81
N ALA A 32 8.50 -25.62 -6.80
CA ALA A 32 9.59 -26.47 -7.26
C ALA A 32 9.94 -27.59 -6.26
N HIS A 33 9.58 -27.42 -4.97
CA HIS A 33 9.99 -28.32 -3.89
C HIS A 33 8.88 -29.24 -3.37
N ASP A 34 7.60 -28.85 -3.40
CA ASP A 34 6.53 -29.59 -2.72
C ASP A 34 5.43 -30.15 -3.64
N LYS A 35 4.99 -31.37 -3.35
CA LYS A 35 3.84 -32.04 -4.01
C LYS A 35 2.49 -31.63 -3.41
N GLU A 36 2.47 -30.96 -2.27
CA GLU A 36 1.26 -30.49 -1.57
C GLU A 36 0.95 -29.01 -1.84
N TYR A 37 0.64 -28.71 -3.10
CA TYR A 37 0.31 -27.38 -3.61
C TYR A 37 -0.81 -26.67 -2.84
N TRP A 38 -1.70 -27.42 -2.18
CA TRP A 38 -2.87 -26.87 -1.51
C TRP A 38 -2.54 -26.06 -0.24
N LEU A 39 -1.58 -26.51 0.57
CA LEU A 39 -1.21 -25.81 1.81
C LEU A 39 -0.51 -24.47 1.52
N ILE A 40 0.27 -24.41 0.45
CA ILE A 40 0.96 -23.19 0.01
C ILE A 40 -0.07 -22.14 -0.43
N PHE A 41 -1.09 -22.56 -1.19
CA PHE A 41 -2.15 -21.66 -1.66
C PHE A 41 -2.97 -21.05 -0.50
N ALA A 42 -3.22 -21.85 0.54
CA ALA A 42 -3.91 -21.42 1.75
C ALA A 42 -3.18 -20.30 2.50
N HIS A 43 -1.86 -20.18 2.34
CA HIS A 43 -1.07 -19.11 2.95
C HIS A 43 -0.85 -17.92 2.01
N VAL A 44 -0.69 -18.16 0.70
CA VAL A 44 -0.44 -17.09 -0.29
C VAL A 44 -1.63 -16.15 -0.43
N ILE A 45 -2.86 -16.68 -0.52
CA ILE A 45 -4.06 -15.82 -0.69
C ILE A 45 -4.24 -14.85 0.50
N PRO A 46 -4.21 -15.30 1.77
CA PRO A 46 -4.28 -14.39 2.91
C PRO A 46 -3.17 -13.33 2.90
N PHE A 47 -1.94 -13.71 2.55
CA PHE A 47 -0.82 -12.75 2.48
C PHE A 47 -1.06 -11.68 1.42
N LEU A 48 -1.50 -12.05 0.21
CA LEU A 48 -1.85 -11.10 -0.83
C LEU A 48 -3.01 -10.19 -0.40
N LEU A 49 -4.04 -10.75 0.23
CA LEU A 49 -5.16 -9.97 0.78
C LEU A 49 -4.68 -8.91 1.78
N VAL A 50 -3.79 -9.28 2.72
CA VAL A 50 -3.23 -8.34 3.70
C VAL A 50 -2.42 -7.23 3.01
N ILE A 51 -1.62 -7.57 1.99
CA ILE A 51 -0.84 -6.59 1.22
C ILE A 51 -1.76 -5.58 0.53
N TYR A 52 -2.79 -6.05 -0.19
CA TYR A 52 -3.73 -5.17 -0.89
C TYR A 52 -4.62 -4.38 0.08
N ALA A 53 -5.12 -4.99 1.14
CA ALA A 53 -5.92 -4.31 2.16
C ALA A 53 -5.11 -3.18 2.82
N SER A 54 -3.85 -3.45 3.16
CA SER A 54 -2.95 -2.44 3.72
C SER A 54 -2.69 -1.28 2.75
N ALA A 55 -2.51 -1.59 1.46
CA ALA A 55 -2.35 -0.56 0.42
C ALA A 55 -3.60 0.33 0.31
N VAL A 56 -4.79 -0.26 0.31
CA VAL A 56 -6.06 0.48 0.27
C VAL A 56 -6.22 1.36 1.51
N ILE A 57 -5.92 0.84 2.70
CA ILE A 57 -5.97 1.59 3.96
C ILE A 57 -5.00 2.79 3.89
N LEU A 58 -3.77 2.60 3.39
CA LEU A 58 -2.79 3.68 3.24
C LEU A 58 -3.25 4.74 2.24
N LEU A 59 -3.85 4.35 1.12
CA LEU A 59 -4.41 5.28 0.14
C LEU A 59 -5.61 6.06 0.71
N PHE A 60 -6.41 5.44 1.58
CA PHE A 60 -7.51 6.12 2.25
C PHE A 60 -7.00 7.08 3.34
N ALA A 61 -6.09 6.61 4.18
CA ALA A 61 -5.47 7.37 5.25
C ALA A 61 -4.74 8.62 4.70
N LYS A 62 -4.00 8.51 3.59
CA LYS A 62 -3.38 9.68 2.95
C LYS A 62 -4.42 10.71 2.53
N GLY A 63 -5.53 10.26 1.92
CA GLY A 63 -6.61 11.15 1.47
C GLY A 63 -7.25 11.90 2.63
N TRP A 64 -7.45 11.21 3.76
CA TRP A 64 -7.92 11.82 4.99
C TRP A 64 -6.92 12.82 5.58
N LEU A 65 -5.62 12.48 5.68
CA LEU A 65 -4.59 13.41 6.16
C LEU A 65 -4.50 14.67 5.30
N PHE A 66 -4.43 14.53 3.97
CA PHE A 66 -4.33 15.69 3.08
C PHE A 66 -5.58 16.59 3.17
N ARG A 67 -6.78 16.02 3.31
CA ARG A 67 -8.00 16.79 3.56
C ARG A 67 -7.96 17.52 4.89
N LYS A 68 -7.43 16.88 5.95
CA LYS A 68 -7.29 17.48 7.27
C LYS A 68 -6.32 18.67 7.24
N PHE A 69 -5.12 18.49 6.67
CA PHE A 69 -4.14 19.57 6.53
C PHE A 69 -4.62 20.73 5.67
N ALA A 70 -5.37 20.46 4.59
CA ALA A 70 -5.96 21.52 3.77
C ALA A 70 -7.01 22.34 4.54
N LYS A 71 -7.82 21.68 5.39
CA LYS A 71 -8.78 22.36 6.28
C LYS A 71 -8.07 23.20 7.35
N ASP A 72 -7.01 22.68 7.94
CA ASP A 72 -6.23 23.39 8.96
C ASP A 72 -5.51 24.60 8.36
N ALA A 73 -4.92 24.47 7.16
CA ALA A 73 -4.30 25.57 6.43
C ALA A 73 -5.30 26.67 6.02
N ALA A 74 -6.54 26.29 5.69
CA ALA A 74 -7.61 27.25 5.39
C ALA A 74 -8.14 27.98 6.64
N LYS A 75 -7.88 27.46 7.85
CA LYS A 75 -8.38 28.01 9.12
C LYS A 75 -7.42 29.02 9.76
N THR A 76 -6.17 29.08 9.30
CA THR A 76 -5.24 30.18 9.58
C THR A 76 -5.39 31.27 8.52
N PRO A 77 -6.16 32.36 8.76
CA PRO A 77 -6.03 33.54 7.92
C PRO A 77 -4.60 34.05 8.09
N GLY A 78 -3.83 34.12 7.01
CA GLY A 78 -2.57 34.86 7.00
C GLY A 78 -2.82 36.28 7.49
N PRO A 79 -1.82 36.93 8.11
CA PRO A 79 -1.97 38.31 8.58
C PRO A 79 -2.40 39.16 7.38
N ARG A 80 -3.56 39.82 7.52
CA ARG A 80 -3.99 40.86 6.58
C ARG A 80 -2.97 41.99 6.72
N GLY A 81 -2.00 42.03 5.83
CA GLY A 81 -1.08 43.14 5.59
C GLY A 81 -1.34 43.68 4.21
#